data_AF-A0A533RTT4-F1
#
_entry.id   AF-A0A533RTT4-F1
#
_cell.length_a   1.000
_cell.length_b   1.000
_cell.length_c   1.000
_cell.angle_alpha   90.00
_cell.angle_beta   90.00
_cell.angle_gamma   90.00
#
_symmetry.space_group_name_H-M   'P 1'
#
loop_
_entity.id
_entity.type
_entity.pdbx_description
1 polymer ?
#
loop_
_entity_poly.entity_id
_entity_poly.type
_entity_poly.pdbx_seq_one_letter_code
_entity_poly.pdbx_strand_id
1 'polypeptide(L)'
;LPGVYAPPAGRLLVALAPDGSPAGVIGVRCFDNADPEVAEVKRLYVRPTARGAGLGRTLALAALDAARELGYREARLTTLPDSMDSALRMYRTLGFVESEPFYDHSHVADGTPMLYMRVALG
;
A
#
# COMPACT_ATOMS: atom_id res chain seq x y z
N LEU A 1 -15.53 -2.80 5.78
CA LEU A 1 -14.27 -3.21 5.10
C LEU A 1 -14.19 -4.74 5.11
N PRO A 2 -14.92 -5.38 4.19
CA PRO A 2 -14.25 -6.35 3.30
C PRO A 2 -14.25 -5.88 1.83
N GLY A 3 -15.38 -5.44 1.25
CA GLY A 3 -15.47 -4.68 -0.01
C GLY A 3 -14.42 -4.99 -1.09
N VAL A 4 -13.77 -3.95 -1.61
CA VAL A 4 -12.70 -4.04 -2.64
C VAL A 4 -11.44 -4.79 -2.19
N TYR A 5 -11.32 -5.14 -0.91
CA TYR A 5 -10.20 -5.89 -0.33
C TYR A 5 -10.56 -7.36 -0.08
N ALA A 6 -11.75 -7.79 -0.45
CA ALA A 6 -12.20 -9.17 -0.28
C ALA A 6 -11.64 -10.08 -1.38
N PRO A 7 -11.49 -11.39 -1.10
CA PRO A 7 -11.28 -12.37 -2.15
C PRO A 7 -12.38 -12.30 -3.22
N PRO A 8 -12.07 -12.66 -4.49
CA PRO A 8 -10.79 -13.21 -4.94
C PRO A 8 -9.77 -12.15 -5.39
N ALA A 9 -10.14 -10.86 -5.48
CA ALA A 9 -9.30 -9.83 -6.11
C ALA A 9 -8.54 -8.94 -5.11
N GLY A 10 -8.80 -9.06 -3.82
CA GLY A 10 -8.17 -8.23 -2.80
C GLY A 10 -7.73 -9.02 -1.58
N ARG A 11 -6.95 -8.34 -0.73
CA ARG A 11 -6.57 -8.84 0.59
C ARG A 11 -6.47 -7.70 1.59
N LEU A 12 -6.98 -7.92 2.80
CA LEU A 12 -6.74 -7.05 3.94
C LEU A 12 -5.88 -7.80 4.96
N LEU A 13 -4.68 -7.31 5.21
CA LEU A 13 -3.73 -7.91 6.13
C LEU A 13 -3.69 -7.11 7.42
N VAL A 14 -3.85 -7.78 8.55
CA VAL A 14 -3.80 -7.17 9.89
C VAL A 14 -2.66 -7.82 10.66
N ALA A 15 -1.76 -6.99 11.17
CA ALA A 15 -0.75 -7.44 12.12
C ALA A 15 -1.34 -7.40 13.53
N LEU A 16 -1.12 -8.47 14.30
CA LEU A 16 -1.52 -8.57 15.70
C LEU A 16 -0.30 -8.44 16.60
N ALA A 17 -0.44 -7.75 17.72
CA ALA A 17 0.52 -7.74 18.82
C ALA A 17 0.47 -9.08 19.59
N PRO A 18 1.45 -9.35 20.48
CA PRO A 18 1.47 -10.59 21.27
C PRO A 18 0.22 -10.82 22.14
N ASP A 19 -0.44 -9.75 22.54
CA ASP A 19 -1.71 -9.78 23.28
C ASP A 19 -2.95 -10.00 22.39
N GLY A 20 -2.74 -10.22 21.09
CA GLY A 20 -3.79 -10.40 20.09
C GLY A 20 -4.44 -9.10 19.60
N SER A 21 -4.03 -7.94 20.09
CA SER A 21 -4.60 -6.65 19.66
C SER A 21 -4.08 -6.23 18.28
N PRO A 22 -4.88 -5.53 17.44
CA PRO A 22 -4.42 -5.06 16.13
C PRO A 22 -3.31 -4.01 16.26
N ALA A 23 -2.14 -4.26 15.68
CA ALA A 23 -0.97 -3.36 15.71
C ALA A 23 -0.79 -2.57 14.39
N GLY A 24 -1.26 -3.11 13.27
CA GLY A 24 -1.19 -2.46 11.97
C GLY A 24 -2.04 -3.14 10.91
N VAL A 25 -2.22 -2.47 9.78
CA VAL A 25 -3.05 -2.94 8.66
C VAL A 25 -2.48 -2.47 7.34
N ILE A 26 -2.72 -3.24 6.28
CA ILE A 26 -2.49 -2.85 4.88
C ILE A 26 -3.51 -3.58 3.99
N GLY A 27 -3.95 -2.91 2.93
CA GLY A 27 -4.89 -3.44 1.96
C GLY A 27 -4.29 -3.55 0.56
N VAL A 28 -4.63 -4.63 -0.13
CA VAL A 28 -4.38 -4.88 -1.55
C VAL A 28 -5.72 -4.98 -2.25
N ARG A 29 -5.90 -4.29 -3.37
CA ARG A 29 -7.10 -4.37 -4.20
C ARG A 29 -6.73 -4.31 -5.68
N CYS A 30 -7.64 -4.73 -6.56
CA CYS A 30 -7.53 -4.41 -7.98
C CYS A 30 -7.48 -2.89 -8.17
N PHE A 31 -6.65 -2.43 -9.09
CA PHE A 31 -6.56 -1.02 -9.42
C PHE A 31 -7.84 -0.56 -10.14
N ASP A 32 -8.39 0.59 -9.73
CA ASP A 32 -9.76 1.00 -10.12
C ASP A 32 -9.91 1.37 -11.61
N ASN A 33 -8.81 1.57 -12.35
CA ASN A 33 -8.84 2.00 -13.76
C ASN A 33 -9.04 0.87 -14.78
N ALA A 34 -9.46 -0.32 -14.30
CA ALA A 34 -9.72 -1.52 -15.09
C ALA A 34 -8.48 -2.18 -15.74
N ASP A 35 -7.27 -1.94 -15.24
CA ASP A 35 -6.14 -2.83 -15.51
C ASP A 35 -6.16 -4.01 -14.52
N PRO A 36 -6.62 -5.21 -14.94
CA PRO A 36 -6.76 -6.36 -14.06
C PRO A 36 -5.41 -6.94 -13.63
N GLU A 37 -4.29 -6.51 -14.23
CA GLU A 37 -2.95 -6.97 -13.88
C GLU A 37 -2.26 -6.06 -12.85
N VAL A 38 -2.92 -4.98 -12.43
CA VAL A 38 -2.35 -4.00 -11.49
C VAL A 38 -3.08 -4.04 -10.15
N ALA A 39 -2.30 -4.23 -9.10
CA ALA A 39 -2.75 -4.06 -7.72
C ALA A 39 -2.57 -2.61 -7.26
N GLU A 40 -3.46 -2.18 -6.38
CA GLU A 40 -3.23 -1.03 -5.52
C GLU A 40 -2.94 -1.46 -4.08
N VAL A 41 -1.83 -0.96 -3.54
CA VAL A 41 -1.50 -1.06 -2.12
C VAL A 41 -1.96 0.21 -1.41
N LYS A 42 -2.87 0.05 -0.45
CA LYS A 42 -3.52 1.17 0.25
C LYS A 42 -3.72 0.89 1.73
N ARG A 43 -4.03 1.96 2.47
CA ARG A 43 -4.38 1.92 3.91
C ARG A 43 -3.29 1.27 4.78
N LEU A 44 -2.02 1.46 4.42
CA LEU A 44 -0.94 1.11 5.34
C LEU A 44 -1.02 2.02 6.56
N TYR A 45 -1.23 1.42 7.72
CA TYR A 45 -1.21 2.13 9.00
C TYR A 45 -0.61 1.24 10.08
N VAL A 46 0.28 1.82 10.88
CA VAL A 46 0.86 1.18 12.07
C VAL A 46 0.54 2.06 13.28
N ARG A 47 0.01 1.44 14.34
CA ARG A 47 -0.28 2.13 15.60
C ARG A 47 0.99 2.80 16.13
N PRO A 48 0.92 4.00 16.70
CA PRO A 48 2.09 4.71 17.24
C PRO A 48 2.95 3.85 18.18
N THR A 49 2.32 3.07 19.05
CA THR A 49 2.97 2.17 20.01
C THR A 49 3.73 1.01 19.37
N ALA A 50 3.49 0.71 18.10
CA ALA A 50 4.13 -0.37 17.34
C ALA A 50 5.06 0.15 16.22
N ARG A 51 5.33 1.46 16.15
CA ARG A 51 6.24 2.05 15.17
C ARG A 51 7.70 1.83 15.56
N GLY A 52 8.62 1.96 14.59
CA GLY A 52 10.07 1.81 14.81
C GLY A 52 10.58 0.37 14.83
N ALA A 53 9.70 -0.63 14.94
CA ALA A 53 10.05 -2.06 14.95
C ALA A 53 10.02 -2.74 13.56
N GLY A 54 10.05 -1.96 12.47
CA GLY A 54 10.00 -2.50 11.10
C GLY A 54 8.62 -3.02 10.64
N LEU A 55 7.58 -2.93 11.47
CA LEU A 55 6.26 -3.49 11.16
C LEU A 55 5.64 -2.96 9.85
N GLY A 56 5.86 -1.69 9.52
CA GLY A 56 5.41 -1.12 8.25
C GLY A 56 6.05 -1.81 7.04
N ARG A 57 7.34 -2.17 7.14
CA ARG A 57 8.05 -2.92 6.10
C ARG A 57 7.51 -4.34 5.98
N THR A 58 7.28 -5.01 7.11
CA THR A 58 6.70 -6.35 7.15
C THR A 58 5.34 -6.39 6.48
N LEU A 59 4.46 -5.43 6.80
CA LEU A 59 3.15 -5.29 6.16
C LEU A 59 3.28 -5.02 4.66
N ALA A 60 4.17 -4.11 4.26
CA ALA A 60 4.38 -3.79 2.84
C ALA A 60 4.87 -5.01 2.04
N LEU A 61 5.83 -5.77 2.56
CA LEU A 61 6.29 -7.01 1.93
C LEU A 61 5.16 -8.03 1.80
N ALA A 62 4.41 -8.26 2.89
CA ALA A 62 3.27 -9.18 2.87
C ALA A 62 2.18 -8.75 1.88
N ALA A 63 1.98 -7.45 1.67
CA ALA A 63 1.08 -6.93 0.66
C ALA A 63 1.58 -7.19 -0.77
N LEU A 64 2.88 -7.06 -1.03
CA LEU A 64 3.46 -7.39 -2.35
C LEU A 64 3.36 -8.89 -2.65
N ASP A 65 3.61 -9.73 -1.66
CA ASP A 65 3.47 -11.19 -1.79
C ASP A 65 2.01 -11.59 -2.04
N ALA A 66 1.09 -10.99 -1.29
CA ALA A 66 -0.34 -11.16 -1.55
C ALA A 66 -0.73 -10.70 -2.96
N ALA A 67 -0.17 -9.59 -3.46
CA ALA A 67 -0.45 -9.14 -4.82
C ALA A 67 0.05 -10.15 -5.88
N ARG A 68 1.24 -10.74 -5.68
CA ARG A 68 1.76 -11.82 -6.54
C ARG A 68 0.87 -13.06 -6.52
N GLU A 69 0.46 -13.51 -5.34
CA GLU A 69 -0.44 -14.66 -5.18
C GLU A 69 -1.79 -14.45 -5.87
N LEU A 70 -2.25 -13.20 -5.93
CA LEU A 70 -3.48 -12.80 -6.61
C LEU A 70 -3.31 -12.67 -8.14
N GLY A 71 -2.09 -12.83 -8.66
CA GLY A 71 -1.80 -12.80 -10.10
C GLY A 71 -1.48 -11.42 -10.68
N TYR A 72 -1.29 -10.40 -9.84
CA TYR A 72 -0.92 -9.07 -10.30
C TYR A 72 0.55 -9.00 -10.74
N ARG A 73 0.83 -8.19 -11.76
CA ARG A 73 2.17 -7.96 -12.34
C ARG A 73 2.80 -6.65 -11.90
N GLU A 74 2.01 -5.70 -11.43
CA GLU A 74 2.47 -4.42 -10.91
C GLU A 74 1.69 -4.06 -9.64
N ALA A 75 2.35 -3.42 -8.69
CA ALA A 75 1.69 -2.78 -7.54
C ALA A 75 1.92 -1.28 -7.57
N ARG A 76 0.85 -0.52 -7.29
CA ARG A 76 0.85 0.95 -7.24
C ARG A 76 0.43 1.46 -5.87
N LEU A 77 0.94 2.63 -5.49
CA LEU A 77 0.52 3.34 -4.29
C LEU A 77 0.64 4.85 -4.47
N THR A 78 -0.09 5.58 -3.63
CA THR A 78 0.06 7.02 -3.46
C THR A 78 0.57 7.35 -2.07
N THR A 79 1.35 8.42 -1.94
CA THR A 79 1.88 8.89 -0.65
C THR A 79 2.07 10.40 -0.63
N LEU A 80 2.21 10.97 0.57
CA LEU A 80 2.39 12.40 0.79
C LEU A 80 3.88 12.72 0.93
N PRO A 81 4.49 13.48 0.00
CA PRO A 81 5.92 13.72 0.00
C PRO A 81 6.41 14.40 1.28
N ASP A 82 5.66 15.37 1.81
CA ASP A 82 6.13 16.26 2.88
C ASP A 82 5.94 15.72 4.31
N SER A 83 5.25 14.59 4.48
CA SER A 83 4.96 14.02 5.81
C SER A 83 5.31 12.54 5.95
N MET A 84 5.72 11.88 4.86
CA MET A 84 5.91 10.41 4.80
C MET A 84 7.35 9.98 4.50
N ASP A 85 8.35 10.78 4.87
CA ASP A 85 9.79 10.49 4.69
C ASP A 85 10.21 9.04 4.99
N SER A 86 9.75 8.50 6.13
CA SER A 86 10.07 7.13 6.53
C SER A 86 9.44 6.10 5.59
N ALA A 87 8.19 6.31 5.18
CA ALA A 87 7.49 5.42 4.26
C ALA A 87 8.09 5.52 2.84
N LEU A 88 8.43 6.72 2.38
CA LEU A 88 9.12 6.94 1.10
C LEU A 88 10.44 6.19 1.01
N ARG A 89 11.31 6.32 2.03
CA ARG A 89 12.55 5.56 2.09
C ARG A 89 12.28 4.07 2.07
N MET A 90 11.30 3.61 2.85
CA MET A 90 10.89 2.21 2.85
C MET A 90 10.44 1.74 1.46
N TYR A 91 9.53 2.44 0.80
CA TYR A 91 9.03 2.07 -0.53
C TYR A 91 10.16 2.01 -1.56
N ARG A 92 11.06 2.99 -1.57
CA ARG A 92 12.26 2.99 -2.44
C ARG A 92 13.12 1.75 -2.21
N THR A 93 13.36 1.35 -0.96
CA THR A 93 14.11 0.10 -0.64
C THR A 93 13.36 -1.18 -0.99
N LEU A 94 12.05 -1.11 -1.26
CA LEU A 94 11.23 -2.22 -1.72
C LEU A 94 11.14 -2.26 -3.27
N GLY A 95 11.86 -1.38 -3.97
CA GLY A 95 11.89 -1.32 -5.43
C GLY A 95 10.81 -0.44 -6.04
N PHE A 96 10.01 0.28 -5.23
CA PHE A 96 9.10 1.27 -5.78
C PHE A 96 9.87 2.43 -6.39
N VAL A 97 9.45 2.80 -7.60
CA VAL A 97 9.91 3.99 -8.32
C VAL A 97 8.75 4.96 -8.49
N GLU A 98 9.07 6.23 -8.62
CA GLU A 98 8.06 7.26 -8.92
C GLU A 98 7.42 7.01 -10.29
N SER A 99 6.15 7.37 -10.44
CA SER A 99 5.39 7.20 -11.68
C SER A 99 4.60 8.45 -12.02
N GLU A 100 4.12 8.49 -13.26
CA GLU A 100 3.07 9.44 -13.64
C GLU A 100 1.82 9.25 -12.76
N PRO A 101 1.05 10.32 -12.53
CA PRO A 101 -0.24 10.24 -11.86
C PRO A 101 -1.18 9.24 -12.53
N PHE A 102 -1.79 8.38 -11.73
CA PHE A 102 -2.77 7.39 -12.19
C PHE A 102 -4.17 7.59 -11.60
N TYR A 103 -4.32 8.60 -10.74
CA TYR A 103 -5.61 9.11 -10.28
C TYR A 103 -5.69 10.61 -10.55
N ASP A 104 -6.90 11.07 -10.83
CA ASP A 104 -7.19 12.49 -10.71
C ASP A 104 -7.47 12.84 -9.24
N HIS A 105 -6.52 13.50 -8.61
CA HIS A 105 -6.65 14.03 -7.25
C HIS A 105 -7.01 15.54 -7.24
N SER A 106 -7.46 16.10 -8.36
CA SER A 106 -7.90 17.51 -8.48
C SER A 106 -9.01 17.91 -7.49
N HIS A 107 -9.74 16.94 -6.93
CA HIS A 107 -10.80 17.16 -5.94
C HIS A 107 -10.33 17.07 -4.47
N VAL A 108 -9.05 16.72 -4.21
CA VAL A 108 -8.52 16.68 -2.84
C VAL A 108 -8.20 18.11 -2.41
N ALA A 109 -8.99 18.60 -1.45
CA ALA A 109 -9.30 20.02 -1.21
C ALA A 109 -8.14 21.00 -0.88
N ASP A 110 -6.89 20.55 -0.76
CA ASP A 110 -5.79 21.39 -0.23
C ASP A 110 -4.58 21.56 -1.17
N GLY A 111 -4.69 21.16 -2.45
CA GLY A 111 -3.57 21.31 -3.40
C GLY A 111 -2.29 20.57 -2.99
N THR A 112 -2.38 19.65 -2.03
CA THR A 112 -1.25 18.89 -1.51
C THR A 112 -0.73 17.97 -2.61
N PRO A 113 0.55 18.10 -3.02
CA PRO A 113 1.09 17.25 -4.07
C PRO A 113 1.07 15.79 -3.62
N MET A 114 0.53 14.92 -4.46
CA MET A 114 0.54 13.48 -4.24
C MET A 114 1.71 12.88 -5.02
N LEU A 115 2.50 12.03 -4.36
CA LEU A 115 3.50 11.22 -5.05
C LEU A 115 2.88 9.87 -5.42
N TYR A 116 3.12 9.46 -6.67
CA TYR A 116 2.67 8.18 -7.21
C TYR A 116 3.88 7.28 -7.36
N MET A 117 3.76 6.04 -6.91
CA MET A 117 4.83 5.07 -7.01
C MET A 117 4.32 3.74 -7.53
N ARG A 118 5.18 3.02 -8.26
CA ARG A 118 4.91 1.70 -8.81
C ARG A 118 6.08 0.76 -8.61
N VAL A 119 5.81 -0.54 -8.56
CA VAL A 119 6.82 -1.61 -8.55
C VAL A 119 6.33 -2.78 -9.39
N ALA A 120 7.21 -3.31 -10.25
CA ALA A 120 6.93 -4.56 -10.97
C ALA A 120 7.01 -5.74 -9.98
N LEU A 121 6.04 -6.65 -10.07
CA LEU A 121 5.94 -7.79 -9.16
C LEU A 121 6.73 -9.02 -9.62
N GLY A 122 7.10 -9.09 -10.91
CA GLY A 122 7.95 -10.14 -11.47
C GLY A 122 7.18 -11.41 -11.80
#